data_AF-A0A9X4CYI0-F1
#
_entry.id   AF-A0A9X4CYI0-F1
#
_cell.length_a   1.000
_cell.length_b   1.000
_cell.length_c   1.000
_cell.angle_alpha   90.00
_cell.angle_beta   90.00
_cell.angle_gamma   90.00
#
_symmetry.space_group_name_H-M   'P 1'
#
loop_
_entity.id
_entity.type
_entity.pdbx_description
1 polymer ?
#
loop_
_entity_poly.entity_id
_entity_poly.type
_entity_poly.pdbx_seq_one_letter_code
_entity_poly.pdbx_strand_id
1 'polypeptide(L)' 'MSDFEDTLIQATDYALCAATVVHQALLLQPKSPASILMMTSMHELEALRALLESALIQVQMPAEPRTLH' A
#
# COMPACT_ATOMS: atom_id res chain seq x y z
N MET A 1 0.14 -17.62 10.70
CA MET A 1 0.19 -16.19 10.33
C MET A 1 -0.53 -15.43 11.43
N SER A 2 0.02 -14.31 11.85
CA SER A 2 -0.53 -13.53 12.95
C SER A 2 -1.65 -12.62 12.42
N ASP A 3 -2.70 -12.34 13.21
CA ASP A 3 -3.81 -11.45 12.81
C ASP A 3 -3.30 -10.08 12.27
N PHE A 4 -2.14 -9.63 12.74
CA PHE A 4 -1.50 -8.40 12.29
C PHE A 4 -0.90 -8.51 10.87
N GLU A 5 -0.25 -9.62 10.56
CA GLU A 5 0.25 -9.91 9.22
C GLU A 5 -0.89 -10.00 8.21
N ASP A 6 -1.98 -10.69 8.57
CA ASP A 6 -3.19 -10.78 7.74
C ASP A 6 -3.84 -9.39 7.54
N THR A 7 -3.82 -8.55 8.58
CA THR A 7 -4.28 -7.15 8.48
C THR A 7 -3.42 -6.33 7.52
N LEU A 8 -2.09 -6.50 7.53
CA LEU A 8 -1.18 -5.80 6.62
C LEU A 8 -1.37 -6.26 5.16
N ILE A 9 -1.57 -7.56 4.93
CA ILE A 9 -1.90 -8.10 3.60
C ILE A 9 -3.20 -7.46 3.11
N GLN A 10 -4.26 -7.49 3.93
CA GLN A 10 -5.55 -6.92 3.56
C GLN A 10 -5.47 -5.40 3.30
N ALA A 11 -4.71 -4.66 4.11
CA ALA A 11 -4.49 -3.22 3.89
C ALA A 11 -3.77 -2.95 2.56
N THR A 12 -2.81 -3.81 2.19
CA THR A 12 -2.09 -3.71 0.91
C THR A 12 -3.03 -3.92 -0.28
N ASP A 13 -3.93 -4.90 -0.19
CA ASP A 13 -4.95 -5.17 -1.21
C ASP A 13 -5.91 -3.99 -1.37
N TYR A 14 -6.35 -3.37 -0.27
CA TYR A 14 -7.19 -2.18 -0.31
C TYR A 14 -6.47 -0.98 -0.94
N ALA A 15 -5.19 -0.76 -0.62
CA ALA A 15 -4.38 0.31 -1.23
C ALA A 15 -4.24 0.10 -2.75
N LEU A 16 -4.01 -1.14 -3.20
CA LEU A 16 -3.94 -1.49 -4.61
C LEU A 16 -5.27 -1.28 -5.35
N CYS A 17 -6.37 -1.70 -4.72
CA CYS A 17 -7.72 -1.49 -5.27
C CYS A 17 -8.02 0.01 -5.43
N ALA A 18 -7.75 0.81 -4.40
CA ALA A 18 -7.92 2.26 -4.45
C ALA A 18 -7.06 2.89 -5.55
N ALA A 19 -5.79 2.50 -5.68
CA ALA A 19 -4.90 3.02 -6.71
C ALA A 19 -5.42 2.70 -8.12
N THR A 20 -5.95 1.48 -8.31
CA THR A 20 -6.55 1.05 -9.58
C THR A 20 -7.79 1.88 -9.94
N VAL A 21 -8.67 2.14 -8.98
CA VAL A 21 -9.86 2.98 -9.18
C VAL A 21 -9.48 4.40 -9.54
N VAL A 22 -8.51 4.98 -8.83
CA VAL A 22 -7.99 6.33 -9.14
C VAL A 22 -7.37 6.37 -10.53
N HIS A 23 -6.54 5.38 -10.88
CA HIS A 23 -5.94 5.27 -12.20
C HIS A 23 -7.01 5.19 -13.30
N GLN A 24 -8.04 4.37 -13.11
CA GLN A 24 -9.14 4.26 -14.07
C GLN A 24 -9.90 5.59 -14.22
N ALA A 25 -10.14 6.31 -13.12
CA ALA A 25 -10.79 7.61 -13.16
C ALA A 25 -9.95 8.67 -13.90
N LEU A 26 -8.62 8.63 -13.73
CA LEU A 26 -7.69 9.47 -14.49
C LEU A 26 -7.76 9.18 -16.00
N LEU A 27 -7.88 7.91 -16.40
CA LEU A 27 -8.05 7.53 -17.81
C LEU A 27 -9.38 8.00 -18.40
N LEU A 28 -10.45 8.05 -17.60
CA LEU A 28 -11.77 8.47 -18.06
C LEU A 28 -11.88 9.99 -18.28
N GLN A 29 -11.20 10.82 -17.48
CA GLN A 29 -11.28 12.29 -17.61
C GLN A 29 -9.94 13.04 -17.41
N PRO A 30 -8.90 12.74 -18.19
CA PRO A 30 -7.50 13.10 -17.90
C PRO A 30 -7.15 14.60 -17.79
N LYS A 31 -8.07 15.51 -18.11
CA LYS A 31 -7.86 16.97 -18.09
C LYS A 31 -8.84 17.72 -17.18
N SER A 32 -9.54 17.02 -16.28
CA SER A 32 -10.41 17.67 -15.30
C SER A 32 -9.60 18.20 -14.10
N PRO A 33 -10.05 19.27 -13.42
CA PRO A 33 -9.45 19.69 -12.14
C PRO A 33 -9.43 18.56 -11.10
N ALA A 34 -10.44 17.67 -11.12
CA ALA A 34 -10.48 16.50 -10.27
C ALA A 34 -9.36 15.50 -10.60
N SER A 35 -8.97 15.36 -11.86
CA SER A 35 -7.87 14.48 -12.26
C SER A 35 -6.52 14.96 -11.76
N ILE A 36 -6.31 16.28 -11.65
CA ILE A 36 -5.09 16.82 -11.02
C ILE A 36 -5.01 16.39 -9.54
N LEU A 37 -6.12 16.50 -8.81
CA LEU A 37 -6.21 16.06 -7.41
C LEU A 37 -6.04 14.54 -7.28
N MET A 38 -6.62 13.78 -8.21
CA MET A 38 -6.51 12.33 -8.26
C MET A 38 -5.08 11.84 -8.52
N MET A 39 -4.25 12.58 -9.28
CA MET A 39 -2.83 12.22 -9.42
C MET A 39 -2.09 12.28 -8.08
N THR A 40 -2.38 13.29 -7.25
CA THR A 40 -1.84 13.35 -5.88
C THR A 40 -2.33 12.16 -5.06
N SER A 41 -3.63 11.84 -5.09
CA SER A 41 -4.15 10.66 -4.41
C SER A 41 -3.50 9.35 -4.89
N MET A 42 -3.21 9.23 -6.19
CA MET A 42 -2.52 8.07 -6.75
C MET A 42 -1.11 7.92 -6.16
N HIS A 43 -0.36 9.02 -6.08
CA HIS A 43 0.99 9.03 -5.49
C HIS A 43 0.98 8.64 -4.01
N GLU A 44 0.05 9.20 -3.23
CA GLU A 44 -0.08 8.86 -1.80
C GLU A 44 -0.46 7.39 -1.60
N LEU A 45 -1.30 6.83 -2.47
CA LEU A 45 -1.67 5.40 -2.44
C LEU A 45 -0.49 4.48 -2.79
N GLU A 46 0.36 4.87 -3.73
CA GLU A 46 1.60 4.16 -4.06
C GLU A 46 2.59 4.18 -2.89
N ALA A 47 2.77 5.34 -2.26
CA ALA A 47 3.61 5.49 -1.07
C ALA A 47 3.09 4.66 0.11
N LEU A 48 1.77 4.69 0.36
CA LEU A 48 1.12 3.87 1.37
C LEU A 48 1.35 2.38 1.12
N ARG A 49 1.21 1.92 -0.13
CA ARG A 49 1.45 0.51 -0.48
C ARG A 49 2.89 0.10 -0.20
N ALA A 50 3.87 0.93 -0.57
CA ALA A 50 5.29 0.65 -0.30
C ALA A 50 5.59 0.57 1.22
N LEU A 51 4.94 1.40 2.03
CA LEU A 51 5.06 1.33 3.49
C LEU A 51 4.46 0.05 4.06
N LEU A 52 3.30 -0.39 3.55
CA LEU A 52 2.64 -1.63 3.96
C LEU A 52 3.45 -2.86 3.57
N GLU A 53 3.97 -2.91 2.34
CA GLU A 53 4.87 -3.97 1.87
C GLU A 53 6.14 -4.04 2.75
N SER A 54 6.74 -2.89 3.09
CA SER A 54 7.88 -2.81 4.00
C SER A 54 7.56 -3.29 5.42
N ALA A 55 6.40 -2.92 5.96
CA ALA A 55 5.93 -3.38 7.26
C ALA A 55 5.73 -4.91 7.27
N LEU A 56 5.18 -5.45 6.18
CA LEU A 56 4.97 -6.89 6.04
C LEU A 56 6.29 -7.66 5.98
N ILE A 57 7.31 -7.11 5.30
CA ILE A 57 8.66 -7.69 5.31
C ILE A 57 9.23 -7.72 6.73
N GLN A 58 9.11 -6.62 7.49
CA GLN A 58 9.61 -6.54 8.86
C GLN A 58 8.94 -7.53 9.82
N VAL A 59 7.64 -7.80 9.63
CA VAL A 59 6.89 -8.78 10.43
C VAL A 59 7.28 -10.22 10.10
N GLN A 60 7.58 -10.49 8.82
CA GLN A 60 7.99 -11.81 8.35
C GLN A 60 9.47 -12.12 8.62
N MET A 61 10.30 -11.11 8.92
CA MET A 61 11.70 -11.32 9.27
C MET A 61 11.79 -12.16 10.56
N PRO A 62 12.46 -13.33 10.53
CA PRO A 62 12.73 -14.08 11.74
C PRO A 62 13.52 -13.18 12.70
N ALA A 63 13.03 -13.03 13.94
CA ALA A 63 13.83 -12.40 14.98
C ALA A 63 15.19 -13.10 15.01
N GLU A 64 16.29 -12.34 14.87
CA GLU A 64 17.65 -12.89 14.93
C GLU A 64 17.76 -13.86 16.10
N PRO A 65 18.46 -15.00 15.94
CA PRO A 65 18.68 -15.92 17.05
C PRO A 65 19.35 -15.12 18.16
N ARG A 66 18.62 -14.85 19.25
CA ARG A 66 19.21 -14.28 20.46
C ARG A 66 20.34 -15.23 20.83
N THR A 67 21.57 -14.79 20.63
CA THR A 67 22.75 -15.44 21.18
C THR A 67 22.59 -15.40 22.70
N LEU A 68 22.05 -16.48 23.24
CA LEU A 68 22.03 -16.77 24.67
C LEU A 68 23.50 -16.98 25.06
N HIS A 69 24.12 -15.92 25.57
CA HIS A 69 25.43 -15.95 26.21
C HIS A 69 25.29 -16.31 27.69
#